data_AF-A0A5K1A8Q3-F1
#
_entry.id   AF-A0A5K1A8Q3-F1
#
_cell.length_a   1.000
_cell.length_b   1.000
_cell.length_c   1.000
_cell.angle_alpha   90.00
_cell.angle_beta   90.00
_cell.angle_gamma   90.00
#
_symmetry.space_group_name_H-M   'P 1'
#
loop_
_entity.id
_entity.type
_entity.pdbx_description
1 polymer ?
#
loop_
_entity_poly.entity_id
_entity_poly.type
_entity_poly.pdbx_seq_one_letter_code
_entity_poly.pdbx_strand_id
1 'polypeptide(L)' 'GSISISMSVHRTSFCFVCSHLTSGQKEGDELRRNSDVMEILRKTRFPRVHGLGDENSPETILDH' A
#
# COMPACT_ATOMS: atom_id res chain seq x y z
N GLY A 1 -5.86 1.47 10.48
CA GLY A 1 -4.45 1.57 10.04
C GLY A 1 -4.07 0.37 9.19
N SER A 2 -2.91 0.39 8.54
CA SER A 2 -2.47 -0.68 7.63
C SER A 2 -1.02 -1.07 7.83
N ILE A 3 -0.70 -2.29 7.39
CA ILE A 3 0.66 -2.79 7.18
C ILE A 3 0.74 -3.23 5.72
N SER A 4 1.85 -2.89 5.05
CA SER A 4 2.06 -3.22 3.64
C SER A 4 3.44 -3.82 3.44
N ILE A 5 3.55 -4.82 2.56
CA ILE A 5 4.80 -5.49 2.19
C ILE A 5 4.96 -5.39 0.67
N SER A 6 6.13 -4.90 0.26
CA SER A 6 6.60 -4.88 -1.13
C SER A 6 7.68 -5.95 -1.29
N MET A 7 7.57 -6.77 -2.34
CA MET A 7 8.58 -7.78 -2.68
C MET A 7 8.55 -8.12 -4.17
N SER A 8 9.68 -8.60 -4.69
CA SER A 8 9.81 -9.07 -6.07
C SER A 8 10.11 -10.57 -6.10
N VAL A 9 9.42 -11.31 -6.99
CA VAL A 9 9.71 -12.71 -7.30
C VAL A 9 10.11 -12.80 -8.77
N HIS A 10 11.37 -13.15 -9.02
CA HIS A 10 12.00 -13.03 -10.34
C HIS A 10 11.88 -11.61 -10.93
N ARG A 11 10.97 -11.41 -11.88
CA ARG A 11 10.71 -10.12 -12.56
C ARG A 11 9.32 -9.57 -12.28
N THR A 12 8.58 -10.20 -11.37
CA THR A 12 7.22 -9.80 -11.03
C THR A 12 7.21 -9.17 -9.64
N SER A 13 6.64 -7.99 -9.57
CA SER A 13 6.48 -7.25 -8.33
C SER A 13 5.16 -7.61 -7.65
N PHE A 14 5.17 -7.70 -6.31
CA PHE A 14 4.00 -7.99 -5.48
C PHE A 14 3.89 -7.00 -4.33
N CYS A 15 2.66 -6.55 -4.08
CA CYS A 15 2.32 -5.74 -2.92
C CYS A 15 1.19 -6.40 -2.15
N PHE A 16 1.41 -6.68 -0.86
CA PHE A 16 0.40 -7.18 0.05
C PHE A 16 0.01 -6.09 1.02
N VAL A 17 -1.28 -5.78 1.11
CA VAL A 17 -1.81 -4.74 2.01
C VAL A 17 -2.80 -5.37 2.98
N CYS A 18 -2.47 -5.35 4.26
CA CYS A 18 -3.39 -5.68 5.34
C CYS A 18 -3.88 -4.39 5.97
N SER A 19 -5.19 -4.19 6.07
CA SER A 19 -5.77 -2.96 6.60
C SER A 19 -6.91 -3.23 7.58
N HIS A 20 -7.02 -2.35 8.56
CA HIS A 20 -8.17 -2.20 9.43
C HIS A 20 -8.74 -0.80 9.19
N LEU A 21 -9.90 -0.73 8.55
CA LEU A 21 -10.58 0.51 8.17
C LEU A 21 -11.68 0.89 9.16
N THR A 22 -12.26 2.07 8.99
CA THR A 22 -13.41 2.56 9.75
C THR A 22 -14.59 1.57 9.69
N SER A 23 -15.02 1.08 10.86
CA SER A 23 -16.23 0.26 11.02
C SER A 23 -17.49 1.10 11.13
N GLY A 24 -18.67 0.49 10.91
CA GLY A 24 -19.97 1.12 11.13
C GLY A 24 -20.82 1.29 9.87
N GLN A 25 -22.11 1.59 10.08
CA GLN A 25 -23.13 1.76 9.04
C GLN A 25 -23.88 3.10 9.09
N LYS A 26 -23.39 4.08 9.86
CA LYS A 26 -23.96 5.43 9.90
C LYS A 26 -23.65 6.19 8.61
N GLU A 27 -24.43 7.23 8.34
CA GLU A 27 -24.14 8.16 7.26
C GLU A 27 -22.73 8.76 7.41
N GLY A 28 -21.97 8.75 6.31
CA GLY A 28 -20.57 9.17 6.29
C GLY A 28 -19.54 8.12 6.71
N ASP A 29 -19.93 6.96 7.25
CA ASP A 29 -18.98 5.87 7.56
C ASP A 29 -18.33 5.32 6.27
N GLU A 30 -19.07 5.31 5.16
CA GLU A 30 -18.53 4.97 3.83
C GLU A 30 -17.46 5.96 3.38
N LEU A 31 -17.74 7.27 3.48
CA LEU A 31 -16.77 8.31 3.13
C LEU A 31 -15.51 8.21 3.99
N ARG A 32 -15.65 7.90 5.28
CA ARG A 32 -14.51 7.67 6.18
C ARG A 32 -13.69 6.44 5.78
N ARG A 33 -14.32 5.31 5.42
CA ARG A 33 -13.59 4.14 4.87
C ARG A 33 -12.84 4.48 3.59
N ASN A 34 -13.45 5.23 2.68
CA ASN A 34 -12.80 5.66 1.45
C ASN A 34 -11.60 6.57 1.76
N SER A 35 -11.74 7.48 2.73
CA SER A 35 -10.64 8.33 3.20
C SER A 35 -9.50 7.50 3.81
N ASP A 36 -9.82 6.44 4.58
CA ASP A 36 -8.79 5.55 5.14
C ASP A 36 -7.97 4.89 4.02
N VAL A 37 -8.63 4.41 2.97
CA VAL A 37 -7.96 3.83 1.79
C VAL A 37 -7.05 4.86 1.11
N MET A 38 -7.56 6.08 0.89
CA MET A 38 -6.77 7.16 0.29
C MET A 38 -5.56 7.52 1.15
N GLU A 39 -5.70 7.52 2.47
CA GLU A 39 -4.59 7.76 3.39
C GLU A 39 -3.55 6.64 3.33
N ILE A 40 -3.98 5.38 3.28
CA ILE A 40 -3.08 4.22 3.13
C ILE A 40 -2.27 4.33 1.84
N LEU A 41 -2.92 4.57 0.70
CA LEU A 41 -2.24 4.74 -0.60
C LEU A 41 -1.27 5.92 -0.58
N ARG A 42 -1.65 7.03 0.05
CA ARG A 42 -0.83 8.25 0.10
C ARG A 42 0.38 8.09 1.01
N LYS A 43 0.22 7.45 2.17
CA LYS A 43 1.23 7.39 3.24
C LYS A 43 2.17 6.20 3.14
N THR A 44 1.76 5.08 2.54
CA THR A 44 2.65 3.93 2.39
C THR A 44 3.80 4.26 1.45
N ARG A 45 5.02 4.04 1.93
CA ARG A 45 6.27 4.16 1.19
C ARG A 45 7.14 2.95 1.47
N PHE A 46 7.71 2.38 0.42
CA PHE A 46 8.65 1.28 0.51
C PHE A 46 10.08 1.82 0.37
N PRO A 47 11.05 1.29 1.13
CA PRO A 47 12.44 1.67 0.98
C PRO A 47 12.96 1.21 -0.37
N ARG A 48 13.78 2.03 -1.02
CA ARG A 48 14.50 1.61 -2.23
C ARG A 48 15.49 0.50 -1.87
N VAL A 49 15.46 -0.60 -2.61
CA VAL A 49 16.41 -1.70 -2.42
C VAL A 49 17.56 -1.49 -3.41
N HIS A 50 18.72 -1.03 -2.91
CA HIS A 50 19.90 -0.84 -3.75
C HIS A 50 20.64 -2.18 -3.92
N GLY A 51 20.14 -3.02 -4.84
CA GLY A 51 20.74 -4.30 -5.23
C GLY A 51 21.02 -4.35 -6.74
N LEU A 52 21.97 -5.20 -7.15
CA LEU A 52 22.36 -5.39 -8.55
C LEU A 52 21.18 -5.99 -9.34
N GLY A 53 20.30 -5.15 -9.89
CA GLY A 53 19.13 -5.56 -10.69
C GLY A 53 17.80 -4.88 -10.35
N ASP A 54 17.74 -3.98 -9.35
CA ASP A 54 16.47 -3.47 -8.81
C ASP A 54 16.31 -1.94 -8.88
N GLU A 55 16.87 -1.31 -9.93
CA GLU A 55 16.73 0.14 -10.20
C GLU A 55 15.25 0.59 -10.39
N ASN A 56 14.32 -0.36 -10.54
CA ASN A 56 12.88 -0.11 -10.70
C ASN A 56 12.04 -0.65 -9.52
N SER A 57 12.61 -0.79 -8.33
CA SER A 57 11.86 -1.26 -7.16
C SER A 57 10.70 -0.27 -6.84
N PRO A 58 9.43 -0.73 -6.72
CA PRO A 58 8.30 0.15 -6.42
C PRO A 58 8.47 0.88 -5.10
N GLU A 59 8.19 2.19 -5.10
CA GLU A 59 8.33 3.04 -3.91
C GLU A 59 6.99 3.29 -3.21
N THR A 60 5.87 3.06 -3.91
CA THR A 60 4.51 3.22 -3.41
C THR A 60 3.64 2.01 -3.78
N ILE A 61 2.46 1.89 -3.15
CA ILE A 61 1.51 0.82 -3.48
C ILE A 61 1.08 0.87 -4.96
N LEU A 62 1.00 2.06 -5.56
CA LEU A 62 0.53 2.25 -6.95
C LEU A 62 1.63 2.01 -7.99
N ASP A 63 2.89 1.86 -7.58
CA ASP A 63 4.01 1.56 -8.48
C ASP A 63 4.16 0.05 -8.76
N HIS A 64 3.45 -0.80 -8.01
CA HIS A 64 3.39 -2.25 -8.20
C HIS A 64 2.38 -2.65 -9.28
#